data_AF-A0A7S2MCP0-F1
#
_entry.id   AF-A0A7S2MCP0-F1
#
_cell.length_a   1.000
_cell.length_b   1.000
_cell.length_c   1.000
_cell.angle_alpha   90.00
_cell.angle_beta   90.00
_cell.angle_gamma   90.00
#
_symmetry.space_group_name_H-M   'P 1'
#
loop_
_entity.id
_entity.type
_entity.pdbx_description
1 polymer ?
#
loop_
_entity_poly.entity_id
_entity_poly.type
_entity_poly.pdbx_seq_one_letter_code
_entity_poly.pdbx_strand_id
1 'polypeptide(L)'
;VENQIIRRVEDLREEIDSYRQKLDQLKQQRVKVEKQKDALRDEVNEVSRWENGSSDMEAYCEELEAKIELKKKVTQEEKHLHKNNTAVYLMCERHPAHSQALIDELEIKLKADTAFIEAVRQRLREQEFEAKRNAQPEKQMHKTINEASVMQQTMLSHRHQQLEILRKIANQEAGSEERRDSFTSTFTKESTGKQNKKSSTTMGRRASMTEREDFALMQSLKNWETWQTLIHQRTGISDPAVFFDKFENQGNLERQMTEMRQAADIRLRQLKEEEVIVEQAVEQSRYSAQAAGLNSGEVRKLQEILSSKQSLYKHKKERTDVAEKLGQTSLSGLKHVCDILGMPEVDKETVISEIIRNIMQYLDVLIEEKDNNTRNTEEENQIATRGPAMATP
;
A
#
# COMPACT_ATOMS: atom_id res chain seq x y z
N VAL A 1 -58.89 -79.17 -85.46
CA VAL A 1 -57.90 -79.54 -84.44
C VAL A 1 -56.50 -79.09 -84.84
N GLU A 2 -55.79 -79.80 -85.74
CA GLU A 2 -54.37 -79.54 -86.06
C GLU A 2 -54.08 -78.08 -86.45
N ASN A 3 -54.81 -77.51 -87.43
CA ASN A 3 -54.68 -76.09 -87.81
C ASN A 3 -54.99 -75.06 -86.69
N GLN A 4 -55.65 -75.46 -85.60
CA GLN A 4 -55.86 -74.60 -84.42
C GLN A 4 -54.68 -74.72 -83.44
N ILE A 5 -54.06 -75.90 -83.34
CA ILE A 5 -52.84 -76.12 -82.55
C ILE A 5 -51.67 -75.36 -83.19
N ILE A 6 -51.53 -75.43 -84.52
CA ILE A 6 -50.50 -74.69 -85.27
C ILE A 6 -50.61 -73.18 -84.99
N ARG A 7 -51.79 -72.59 -85.22
CA ARG A 7 -52.04 -71.17 -84.91
C ARG A 7 -51.77 -70.82 -83.46
N ARG A 8 -52.18 -71.66 -82.51
CA ARG A 8 -51.93 -71.37 -81.09
C ARG A 8 -50.44 -71.43 -80.72
N VAL A 9 -49.65 -72.25 -81.43
CA VAL A 9 -48.19 -72.28 -81.30
C VAL A 9 -47.53 -71.07 -81.99
N GLU A 10 -48.13 -70.54 -83.06
CA GLU A 10 -47.72 -69.28 -83.70
C GLU A 10 -47.99 -68.09 -82.77
N ASP A 11 -49.23 -67.92 -82.25
CA ASP A 11 -49.59 -66.90 -81.26
C ASP A 11 -48.59 -66.85 -80.09
N LEU A 12 -48.28 -68.02 -79.51
CA LEU A 12 -47.42 -68.15 -78.33
C LEU A 12 -45.95 -67.84 -78.66
N ARG A 13 -45.50 -68.04 -79.91
CA ARG A 13 -44.15 -67.62 -80.34
C ARG A 13 -44.06 -66.11 -80.45
N GLU A 14 -45.05 -65.47 -81.07
CA GLU A 14 -45.12 -64.01 -81.15
C GLU A 14 -45.21 -63.38 -79.74
N GLU A 15 -45.98 -63.96 -78.82
CA GLU A 15 -46.07 -63.49 -77.44
C GLU A 15 -44.72 -63.65 -76.70
N ILE A 16 -44.04 -64.80 -76.85
CA ILE A 16 -42.71 -65.05 -76.27
C ILE A 16 -41.66 -64.07 -76.82
N ASP A 17 -41.64 -63.81 -78.12
CA ASP A 17 -40.67 -62.90 -78.74
C ASP A 17 -40.97 -61.43 -78.41
N SER A 18 -42.24 -61.05 -78.24
CA SER A 18 -42.65 -59.77 -77.67
C SER A 18 -42.15 -59.59 -76.24
N TYR A 19 -42.31 -60.60 -75.36
CA TYR A 19 -41.77 -60.56 -74.00
C TYR A 19 -40.24 -60.53 -73.97
N ARG A 20 -39.54 -61.23 -74.89
CA ARG A 20 -38.08 -61.16 -75.03
C ARG A 20 -37.62 -59.75 -75.41
N GLN A 21 -38.22 -59.15 -76.43
CA GLN A 21 -37.91 -57.77 -76.84
C GLN A 21 -38.15 -56.78 -75.68
N LYS A 22 -39.27 -56.90 -74.96
CA LYS A 22 -39.57 -56.07 -73.79
C LYS A 22 -38.58 -56.28 -72.65
N LEU A 23 -38.17 -57.52 -72.38
CA LEU A 23 -37.15 -57.85 -71.37
C LEU A 23 -35.78 -57.24 -71.73
N ASP A 24 -35.38 -57.30 -72.99
CA ASP A 24 -34.10 -56.75 -73.43
C ASP A 24 -34.12 -55.21 -73.50
N GLN A 25 -35.24 -54.59 -73.85
CA GLN A 25 -35.46 -53.15 -73.67
C GLN A 25 -35.32 -52.74 -72.19
N LEU A 26 -35.92 -53.49 -71.26
CA LEU A 26 -35.81 -53.22 -69.82
C LEU A 26 -34.38 -53.42 -69.29
N LYS A 27 -33.63 -54.40 -69.80
CA LYS A 27 -32.18 -54.54 -69.50
C LYS A 27 -31.39 -53.33 -69.99
N GLN A 28 -31.63 -52.88 -71.23
CA GLN A 28 -30.96 -51.70 -71.80
C GLN A 28 -31.29 -50.42 -71.01
N GLN A 29 -32.56 -50.23 -70.64
CA GLN A 29 -33.00 -49.12 -69.78
C GLN A 29 -32.34 -49.18 -68.41
N ARG A 30 -32.30 -50.35 -67.76
CA ARG A 30 -31.59 -50.55 -66.49
C ARG A 30 -30.13 -50.15 -66.59
N VAL A 31 -29.39 -50.65 -67.59
CA VAL A 31 -27.96 -50.33 -67.78
C VAL A 31 -27.76 -48.83 -68.06
N LYS A 32 -28.69 -48.17 -68.76
CA LYS A 32 -28.65 -46.72 -68.96
C LYS A 32 -28.84 -45.96 -67.64
N VAL A 33 -29.82 -46.36 -66.83
CA VAL A 33 -30.11 -45.74 -65.52
C VAL A 33 -28.98 -46.01 -64.52
N GLU A 34 -28.39 -47.20 -64.50
CA GLU A 34 -27.21 -47.51 -63.69
C GLU A 34 -26.04 -46.58 -64.03
N LYS A 35 -25.71 -46.42 -65.31
CA LYS A 35 -24.68 -45.47 -65.77
C LYS A 35 -24.99 -44.02 -65.40
N GLN A 36 -26.25 -43.58 -65.48
CA GLN A 36 -26.64 -42.22 -65.07
C GLN A 36 -26.53 -42.04 -63.55
N LYS A 37 -26.91 -43.04 -62.76
CA LYS A 37 -26.80 -43.04 -61.29
C LYS A 37 -25.33 -43.04 -60.83
N ASP A 38 -24.44 -43.74 -61.53
CA ASP A 38 -23.01 -43.75 -61.23
C ASP A 38 -22.35 -42.41 -61.64
N ALA A 39 -22.69 -41.84 -62.81
CA ALA A 39 -22.22 -40.51 -63.20
C ALA A 39 -22.65 -39.40 -62.21
N LEU A 40 -23.92 -39.35 -61.83
CA LEU A 40 -24.43 -38.41 -60.82
C LEU A 40 -23.76 -38.60 -59.45
N ARG A 41 -23.36 -39.84 -59.10
CA ARG A 41 -22.61 -40.12 -57.88
C ARG A 41 -21.20 -39.52 -57.94
N ASP A 42 -20.53 -39.62 -59.08
CA ASP A 42 -19.19 -39.05 -59.27
C ASP A 42 -19.22 -37.52 -59.30
N GLU A 43 -20.25 -36.91 -59.91
CA GLU A 43 -20.51 -35.46 -59.82
C GLU A 43 -20.71 -35.01 -58.35
N VAL A 44 -21.54 -35.70 -57.56
CA VAL A 44 -21.71 -35.41 -56.12
C VAL A 44 -20.40 -35.59 -55.35
N ASN A 45 -19.64 -36.65 -55.63
CA ASN A 45 -18.32 -36.86 -55.02
C ASN A 45 -17.31 -35.75 -55.38
N GLU A 46 -17.44 -35.10 -56.54
CA GLU A 46 -16.61 -33.96 -56.95
C GLU A 46 -17.07 -32.66 -56.29
N VAL A 47 -18.37 -32.36 -56.26
CA VAL A 47 -18.92 -31.18 -55.57
C VAL A 47 -18.57 -31.18 -54.08
N SER A 48 -18.71 -32.30 -53.37
CA SER A 48 -18.31 -32.37 -51.96
C SER A 48 -16.79 -32.31 -51.75
N ARG A 49 -15.95 -32.54 -52.78
CA ARG A 49 -14.51 -32.25 -52.70
C ARG A 49 -14.21 -30.76 -52.88
N TRP A 50 -14.97 -30.06 -53.72
CA TRP A 50 -14.88 -28.60 -53.84
C TRP A 50 -15.42 -27.88 -52.61
N GLU A 51 -16.52 -28.35 -52.02
CA GLU A 51 -17.12 -27.83 -50.78
C GLU A 51 -16.12 -27.85 -49.61
N ASN A 52 -15.51 -29.01 -49.34
CA ASN A 52 -14.47 -29.15 -48.32
C ASN A 52 -13.25 -28.25 -48.63
N GLY A 53 -12.83 -28.16 -49.90
CA GLY A 53 -11.74 -27.28 -50.32
C GLY A 53 -12.04 -25.78 -50.20
N SER A 54 -13.32 -25.37 -50.26
CA SER A 54 -13.74 -23.99 -49.96
C SER A 54 -13.65 -23.73 -48.46
N SER A 55 -14.18 -24.64 -47.64
CA SER A 55 -14.16 -24.57 -46.18
C SER A 55 -12.73 -24.41 -45.62
N ASP A 56 -11.77 -25.21 -46.09
CA ASP A 56 -10.36 -25.11 -45.69
C ASP A 56 -9.74 -23.73 -46.07
N MET A 57 -10.13 -23.17 -47.22
CA MET A 57 -9.65 -21.86 -47.69
C MET A 57 -10.34 -20.70 -46.97
N GLU A 58 -11.60 -20.84 -46.58
CA GLU A 58 -12.35 -19.87 -45.77
C GLU A 58 -11.75 -19.79 -44.36
N ALA A 59 -11.48 -20.92 -43.71
CA ALA A 59 -10.79 -20.98 -42.43
C ALA A 59 -9.37 -20.36 -42.49
N TYR A 60 -8.64 -20.55 -43.60
CA TYR A 60 -7.35 -19.91 -43.83
C TYR A 60 -7.48 -18.37 -44.01
N CYS A 61 -8.54 -17.90 -44.67
CA CYS A 61 -8.84 -16.47 -44.76
C CYS A 61 -9.15 -15.86 -43.38
N GLU A 62 -9.97 -16.51 -42.56
CA GLU A 62 -10.26 -16.06 -41.18
C GLU A 62 -8.97 -15.96 -40.33
N GLU A 63 -8.08 -16.96 -40.43
CA GLU A 63 -6.81 -16.96 -39.70
C GLU A 63 -5.89 -15.81 -40.16
N LEU A 64 -5.87 -15.48 -41.46
CA LEU A 64 -5.15 -14.33 -42.00
C LEU A 64 -5.76 -12.99 -41.56
N GLU A 65 -7.09 -12.86 -41.54
CA GLU A 65 -7.76 -11.64 -41.06
C GLU A 65 -7.48 -11.40 -39.56
N ALA A 66 -7.53 -12.45 -38.73
CA ALA A 66 -7.17 -12.38 -37.33
C ALA A 66 -5.70 -11.94 -37.12
N LYS A 67 -4.76 -12.47 -37.92
CA LYS A 67 -3.35 -12.07 -37.91
C LYS A 67 -3.16 -10.60 -38.36
N ILE A 68 -3.90 -10.16 -39.37
CA ILE A 68 -3.89 -8.77 -39.85
C ILE A 68 -4.42 -7.82 -38.78
N GLU A 69 -5.53 -8.15 -38.13
CA GLU A 69 -6.16 -7.31 -37.10
C GLU A 69 -5.30 -7.22 -35.82
N LEU A 70 -4.69 -8.33 -35.40
CA LEU A 70 -3.69 -8.32 -34.32
C LEU A 70 -2.51 -7.40 -34.66
N LYS A 71 -2.01 -7.47 -35.90
CA LYS A 71 -0.88 -6.63 -36.35
C LYS A 71 -1.26 -5.14 -36.41
N LYS A 72 -2.48 -4.78 -36.82
CA LYS A 72 -2.97 -3.39 -36.75
C LYS A 72 -2.92 -2.85 -35.33
N LYS A 73 -3.38 -3.63 -34.34
CA LYS A 73 -3.42 -3.24 -32.92
C LYS A 73 -2.00 -3.00 -32.37
N VAL A 74 -1.08 -3.92 -32.61
CA VAL A 74 0.35 -3.74 -32.23
C VAL A 74 0.95 -2.49 -32.88
N THR A 75 0.74 -2.27 -34.19
CA THR A 75 1.22 -1.06 -34.87
C THR A 75 0.55 0.23 -34.40
N GLN A 76 -0.65 0.17 -33.81
CA GLN A 76 -1.27 1.31 -33.14
C GLN A 76 -0.61 1.57 -31.78
N GLU A 77 -0.41 0.54 -30.96
CA GLU A 77 0.29 0.63 -29.67
C GLU A 77 1.72 1.18 -29.84
N GLU A 78 2.47 0.70 -30.84
CA GLU A 78 3.79 1.22 -31.23
C GLU A 78 3.77 2.72 -31.56
N LYS A 79 2.73 3.20 -32.27
CA LYS A 79 2.55 4.63 -32.59
C LYS A 79 2.23 5.47 -31.35
N HIS A 80 1.49 4.92 -30.38
CA HIS A 80 1.26 5.60 -29.10
C HIS A 80 2.53 5.62 -28.24
N LEU A 81 3.27 4.51 -28.16
CA LEU A 81 4.54 4.43 -27.45
C LEU A 81 5.60 5.38 -28.05
N HIS A 82 5.70 5.45 -29.38
CA HIS A 82 6.59 6.39 -30.06
C HIS A 82 6.26 7.85 -29.70
N LYS A 83 4.99 8.26 -29.77
CA LYS A 83 4.54 9.60 -29.36
C LYS A 83 4.89 9.92 -27.90
N ASN A 84 4.67 8.97 -26.99
CA ASN A 84 4.99 9.14 -25.58
C ASN A 84 6.50 9.28 -25.37
N ASN A 85 7.32 8.46 -26.03
CA ASN A 85 8.78 8.55 -25.96
C ASN A 85 9.30 9.88 -26.54
N THR A 86 8.72 10.38 -27.63
CA THR A 86 9.03 11.72 -28.17
C THR A 86 8.66 12.82 -27.18
N ALA A 87 7.52 12.73 -26.50
CA ALA A 87 7.14 13.70 -25.48
C ALA A 87 8.10 13.69 -24.28
N VAL A 88 8.51 12.52 -23.79
CA VAL A 88 9.51 12.37 -22.72
C VAL A 88 10.86 12.94 -23.16
N TYR A 89 11.33 12.63 -24.38
CA TYR A 89 12.56 13.18 -24.94
C TYR A 89 12.55 14.72 -24.96
N LEU A 90 11.46 15.33 -25.45
CA LEU A 90 11.29 16.79 -25.46
C LEU A 90 11.22 17.41 -24.06
N MET A 91 10.78 16.68 -23.04
CA MET A 91 10.90 17.14 -21.63
C MET A 91 12.35 17.08 -21.14
N CYS A 92 13.09 16.02 -21.48
CA CYS A 92 14.51 15.88 -21.13
C CYS A 92 15.41 16.92 -21.83
N GLU A 93 15.10 17.33 -23.06
CA GLU A 93 15.80 18.43 -23.75
C GLU A 93 15.54 19.79 -23.08
N ARG A 94 14.32 20.03 -22.59
CA ARG A 94 13.95 21.27 -21.87
C ARG A 94 14.53 21.32 -20.45
N HIS A 95 14.68 20.16 -19.82
CA HIS A 95 15.14 20.01 -18.45
C HIS A 95 16.29 18.99 -18.40
N PRO A 96 17.47 19.34 -18.95
CA PRO A 96 18.63 18.47 -18.88
C PRO A 96 19.05 18.26 -17.42
N ALA A 97 19.48 17.04 -17.08
CA ALA A 97 19.96 16.71 -15.74
C ALA A 97 21.20 17.54 -15.31
N HIS A 98 21.89 18.15 -16.28
CA HIS A 98 23.00 19.10 -16.10
C HIS A 98 22.58 20.55 -16.39
N SER A 99 21.36 20.94 -16.00
CA SER A 99 20.92 22.33 -16.04
C SER A 99 21.78 23.16 -15.07
N GLN A 100 22.77 23.88 -15.60
CA GLN A 100 23.76 24.62 -14.80
C GLN A 100 23.08 25.58 -13.81
N ALA A 101 22.01 26.26 -14.21
CA ALA A 101 21.26 27.16 -13.31
C ALA A 101 20.69 26.46 -12.06
N LEU A 102 20.30 25.18 -12.16
CA LEU A 102 19.84 24.40 -10.99
C LEU A 102 21.02 23.97 -10.11
N ILE A 103 22.18 23.66 -10.72
CA ILE A 103 23.42 23.35 -10.00
C ILE A 103 23.90 24.59 -9.24
N ASP A 104 23.90 25.76 -9.88
CA ASP A 104 24.28 27.05 -9.30
C ASP A 104 23.36 27.41 -8.11
N GLU A 105 22.04 27.22 -8.24
CA GLU A 105 21.09 27.47 -7.15
C GLU A 105 21.31 26.52 -5.95
N LEU A 106 21.58 25.25 -6.21
CA LEU A 106 21.90 24.26 -5.18
C LEU A 106 23.24 24.57 -4.50
N GLU A 107 24.27 24.96 -5.26
CA GLU A 107 25.55 25.40 -4.71
C GLU A 107 25.40 26.64 -3.82
N ILE A 108 24.58 27.62 -4.22
CA ILE A 108 24.30 28.82 -3.42
C ILE A 108 23.62 28.45 -2.09
N LYS A 109 22.63 27.54 -2.12
CA LYS A 109 21.96 27.04 -0.90
C LYS A 109 22.94 26.29 0.01
N LEU A 110 23.72 25.35 -0.52
CA LEU A 110 24.73 24.62 0.26
C LEU A 110 25.78 25.54 0.91
N LYS A 111 26.19 26.62 0.22
CA LYS A 111 27.09 27.64 0.78
C LYS A 111 26.41 28.44 1.91
N ALA A 112 25.12 28.78 1.76
CA ALA A 112 24.35 29.46 2.80
C ALA A 112 24.12 28.57 4.04
N ASP A 113 23.75 27.29 3.83
CA ASP A 113 23.53 26.32 4.91
C ASP A 113 24.83 26.04 5.68
N THR A 114 25.97 25.96 4.98
CA THR A 114 27.30 25.81 5.60
C THR A 114 27.62 26.99 6.51
N ALA A 115 27.43 28.23 6.01
CA ALA A 115 27.65 29.44 6.80
C ALA A 115 26.70 29.54 8.02
N PHE A 116 25.45 29.10 7.87
CA PHE A 116 24.49 29.03 8.98
C PHE A 116 24.93 28.02 10.06
N ILE A 117 25.38 26.83 9.65
CA ILE A 117 25.90 25.80 10.57
C ILE A 117 27.14 26.31 11.31
N GLU A 118 28.03 27.05 10.65
CA GLU A 118 29.19 27.67 11.30
C GLU A 118 28.79 28.75 12.32
N ALA A 119 27.83 29.62 11.98
CA ALA A 119 27.29 30.62 12.90
C ALA A 119 26.63 29.99 14.14
N VAL A 120 25.85 28.92 13.97
CA VAL A 120 25.27 28.15 15.10
C VAL A 120 26.37 27.52 15.96
N ARG A 121 27.39 26.91 15.35
CA ARG A 121 28.57 26.35 16.06
C ARG A 121 29.40 27.41 16.77
N GLN A 122 29.46 28.64 16.27
CA GLN A 122 30.07 29.75 16.99
C GLN A 122 29.23 30.15 18.21
N ARG A 123 27.92 30.40 18.02
CA ARG A 123 27.01 30.82 19.09
C ARG A 123 26.95 29.80 20.25
N LEU A 124 26.98 28.51 19.97
CA LEU A 124 27.04 27.46 21.00
C LEU A 124 28.34 27.53 21.82
N ARG A 125 29.49 27.76 21.17
CA ARG A 125 30.78 27.92 21.87
C ARG A 125 30.82 29.20 22.71
N GLU A 126 30.20 30.29 22.22
CA GLU A 126 30.05 31.53 22.97
C GLU A 126 29.16 31.32 24.22
N GLN A 127 28.00 30.67 24.07
CA GLN A 127 27.12 30.33 25.19
C GLN A 127 27.78 29.40 26.21
N GLU A 128 28.52 28.38 25.77
CA GLU A 128 29.32 27.53 26.67
C GLU A 128 30.37 28.33 27.44
N PHE A 129 31.05 29.28 26.78
CA PHE A 129 32.07 30.11 27.39
C PHE A 129 31.46 31.11 28.38
N GLU A 130 30.35 31.76 28.04
CA GLU A 130 29.60 32.64 28.94
C GLU A 130 29.06 31.89 30.16
N ALA A 131 28.48 30.70 29.98
CA ALA A 131 28.03 29.86 31.10
C ALA A 131 29.19 29.49 32.03
N LYS A 132 30.32 29.02 31.48
CA LYS A 132 31.52 28.67 32.26
C LYS A 132 32.13 29.89 32.98
N ARG A 133 32.11 31.06 32.34
CA ARG A 133 32.57 32.35 32.90
C ARG A 133 31.65 32.84 34.03
N ASN A 134 30.33 32.73 33.86
CA ASN A 134 29.35 33.29 34.78
C ASN A 134 29.06 32.37 35.97
N ALA A 135 29.27 31.04 35.85
CA ALA A 135 29.03 30.07 36.92
C ALA A 135 29.82 30.33 38.23
N GLN A 136 30.94 31.06 38.19
CA GLN A 136 31.66 31.46 39.41
C GLN A 136 31.03 32.69 40.11
N PRO A 137 30.85 33.86 39.46
CA PRO A 137 30.17 35.00 40.08
C PRO A 137 28.71 34.70 40.42
N GLU A 138 28.01 33.84 39.67
CA GLU A 138 26.66 33.37 39.99
C GLU A 138 26.62 32.59 41.32
N LYS A 139 27.55 31.65 41.53
CA LYS A 139 27.71 30.95 42.83
C LYS A 139 28.05 31.90 43.97
N GLN A 140 28.87 32.93 43.72
CA GLN A 140 29.16 33.96 44.73
C GLN A 140 27.92 34.81 45.05
N MET A 141 27.14 35.21 44.04
CA MET A 141 25.89 35.94 44.18
C MET A 141 24.85 35.15 44.98
N HIS A 142 24.62 33.88 44.64
CA HIS A 142 23.74 33.00 45.42
C HIS A 142 24.22 32.82 46.87
N LYS A 143 25.54 32.73 47.11
CA LYS A 143 26.08 32.69 48.48
C LYS A 143 25.76 33.98 49.25
N THR A 144 25.98 35.16 48.66
CA THR A 144 25.65 36.43 49.32
C THR A 144 24.14 36.65 49.53
N ILE A 145 23.30 36.19 48.60
CA ILE A 145 21.83 36.22 48.76
C ILE A 145 21.40 35.32 49.93
N ASN A 146 21.96 34.11 50.03
CA ASN A 146 21.68 33.20 51.13
C ASN A 146 22.17 33.76 52.47
N GLU A 147 23.37 34.35 52.52
CA GLU A 147 23.90 35.01 53.73
C GLU A 147 23.03 36.20 54.18
N ALA A 148 22.57 37.03 53.24
CA ALA A 148 21.66 38.13 53.52
C ALA A 148 20.28 37.64 54.02
N SER A 149 19.75 36.57 53.40
CA SER A 149 18.48 35.95 53.79
C SER A 149 18.54 35.37 55.22
N VAL A 150 19.61 34.62 55.54
CA VAL A 150 19.86 34.11 56.89
C VAL A 150 20.00 35.24 57.92
N MET A 151 20.71 36.32 57.57
CA MET A 151 20.84 37.50 58.44
C MET A 151 19.48 38.18 58.68
N GLN A 152 18.67 38.35 57.64
CA GLN A 152 17.32 38.90 57.73
C GLN A 152 16.42 38.03 58.64
N GLN A 153 16.43 36.72 58.46
CA GLN A 153 15.65 35.80 59.29
C GLN A 153 16.12 35.77 60.75
N THR A 154 17.43 35.93 60.98
CA THR A 154 18.02 36.05 62.33
C THR A 154 17.58 37.35 63.02
N MET A 155 17.57 38.49 62.31
CA MET A 155 17.04 39.76 62.83
C MET A 155 15.54 39.68 63.14
N LEU A 156 14.75 39.02 62.28
CA LEU A 156 13.32 38.80 62.53
C LEU A 156 13.08 37.91 63.76
N SER A 157 13.88 36.85 63.93
CA SER A 157 13.84 35.97 65.11
C SER A 157 14.17 36.74 66.40
N HIS A 158 15.26 37.53 66.39
CA HIS A 158 15.63 38.37 67.54
C HIS A 158 14.54 39.41 67.88
N ARG A 159 13.94 40.04 66.87
CA ARG A 159 12.81 40.96 67.06
C ARG A 159 11.59 40.25 67.65
N HIS A 160 11.31 39.01 67.24
CA HIS A 160 10.23 38.21 67.81
C HIS A 160 10.50 37.87 69.28
N GLN A 161 11.72 37.43 69.62
CA GLN A 161 12.15 37.16 71.00
C GLN A 161 12.06 38.41 71.88
N GLN A 162 12.48 39.59 71.39
CA GLN A 162 12.32 40.86 72.11
C GLN A 162 10.84 41.20 72.37
N LEU A 163 9.96 41.03 71.37
CA LEU A 163 8.51 41.23 71.54
C LEU A 163 7.89 40.21 72.50
N GLU A 164 8.38 38.98 72.53
CA GLU A 164 7.95 37.95 73.48
C GLU A 164 8.39 38.26 74.92
N ILE A 165 9.61 38.75 75.12
CA ILE A 165 10.12 39.22 76.41
C ILE A 165 9.30 40.42 76.90
N LEU A 166 9.07 41.42 76.04
CA LEU A 166 8.25 42.58 76.39
C LEU A 166 6.80 42.19 76.72
N ARG A 167 6.20 41.24 76.01
CA ARG A 167 4.89 40.66 76.37
C ARG A 167 4.91 39.95 77.73
N LYS A 168 5.97 39.22 78.06
CA LYS A 168 6.12 38.55 79.36
C LYS A 168 6.24 39.56 80.51
N ILE A 169 6.97 40.67 80.30
CA ILE A 169 7.08 41.77 81.27
C ILE A 169 5.73 42.47 81.44
N ALA A 170 5.09 42.90 80.35
CA ALA A 170 3.79 43.58 80.41
C ALA A 170 2.70 42.72 81.08
N ASN A 171 2.70 41.40 80.85
CA ASN A 171 1.78 40.48 81.53
C ASN A 171 2.10 40.30 83.04
N GLN A 172 3.35 40.48 83.47
CA GLN A 172 3.74 40.47 84.89
C GLN A 172 3.43 41.79 85.59
N GLU A 173 3.53 42.91 84.87
CA GLU A 173 3.10 44.24 85.34
C GLU A 173 1.58 44.30 85.48
N ALA A 174 0.82 43.85 84.47
CA ALA A 174 -0.64 43.73 84.54
C ALA A 174 -1.08 42.82 85.71
N GLY A 175 -0.46 41.65 85.88
CA GLY A 175 -0.70 40.76 87.03
C GLY A 175 -0.26 41.32 88.39
N SER A 176 0.42 42.47 88.42
CA SER A 176 0.74 43.23 89.63
C SER A 176 -0.27 44.36 89.89
N GLU A 177 -0.85 44.95 88.84
CA GLU A 177 -1.93 45.94 88.96
C GLU A 177 -3.30 45.29 89.27
N GLU A 178 -3.57 44.08 88.80
CA GLU A 178 -4.79 43.29 89.11
C GLU A 178 -4.97 42.91 90.61
N ARG A 179 -4.10 43.40 91.51
CA ARG A 179 -4.27 43.36 92.97
C ARG A 179 -4.78 44.66 93.59
N ARG A 180 -5.13 45.67 92.78
CA ARG A 180 -5.95 46.82 93.19
C ARG A 180 -7.19 46.94 92.31
N ASP A 181 -8.18 47.66 92.83
CA ASP A 181 -9.37 48.14 92.15
C ASP A 181 -10.30 47.08 91.53
N SER A 182 -10.53 45.99 92.26
CA SER A 182 -11.70 45.13 92.07
C SER A 182 -12.99 45.79 92.61
N PHE A 183 -13.53 46.83 91.94
CA PHE A 183 -14.84 47.37 92.31
C PHE A 183 -15.61 48.05 91.15
N THR A 184 -16.83 47.56 90.85
CA THR A 184 -17.84 48.09 89.89
C THR A 184 -17.42 48.18 88.41
N SER A 185 -18.29 48.04 87.40
CA SER A 185 -19.71 47.66 87.33
C SER A 185 -19.98 46.89 86.02
N THR A 186 -20.57 45.69 86.01
CA THR A 186 -22.02 45.37 85.88
C THR A 186 -22.76 45.80 84.58
N PHE A 187 -23.49 44.83 84.00
CA PHE A 187 -24.73 44.89 83.18
C PHE A 187 -24.74 44.87 81.62
N THR A 188 -25.50 43.87 81.09
CA THR A 188 -26.21 43.77 79.77
C THR A 188 -25.37 43.72 78.47
N LYS A 189 -25.58 42.77 77.53
CA LYS A 189 -26.76 42.43 76.68
C LYS A 189 -27.12 43.56 75.68
N GLU A 190 -27.58 43.31 74.44
CA GLU A 190 -27.91 42.04 73.75
C GLU A 190 -27.25 42.09 72.31
N SER A 191 -27.75 41.70 71.13
CA SER A 191 -28.96 41.01 70.63
C SER A 191 -28.73 40.44 69.21
N THR A 192 -29.15 39.19 68.98
CA THR A 192 -29.56 38.58 67.69
C THR A 192 -28.53 38.40 66.56
N GLY A 193 -28.69 37.44 65.63
CA GLY A 193 -29.83 36.53 65.45
C GLY A 193 -29.56 35.27 64.61
N LYS A 194 -30.46 34.29 64.76
CA LYS A 194 -30.56 33.07 63.92
C LYS A 194 -31.45 33.37 62.72
N GLN A 195 -31.33 32.62 61.61
CA GLN A 195 -32.43 31.78 61.07
C GLN A 195 -32.11 31.14 59.68
N ASN A 196 -32.48 29.85 59.54
CA ASN A 196 -33.31 29.23 58.48
C ASN A 196 -32.95 29.36 56.97
N LYS A 197 -33.38 28.45 56.07
CA LYS A 197 -34.23 27.24 56.19
C LYS A 197 -33.88 26.20 55.10
N LYS A 198 -34.43 24.99 55.22
CA LYS A 198 -34.41 23.94 54.17
C LYS A 198 -35.54 24.12 53.14
N SER A 199 -35.32 23.50 51.97
CA SER A 199 -36.29 22.91 51.03
C SER A 199 -37.33 23.77 50.30
N SER A 200 -37.37 23.65 48.96
CA SER A 200 -38.51 23.03 48.25
C SER A 200 -38.13 22.59 46.82
N THR A 201 -38.46 21.33 46.47
CA THR A 201 -39.33 20.90 45.34
C THR A 201 -39.53 21.89 44.16
N THR A 202 -39.57 21.51 42.86
CA THR A 202 -40.31 20.36 42.28
C THR A 202 -39.93 20.05 40.81
N MET A 203 -40.08 18.78 40.38
CA MET A 203 -40.33 18.24 39.01
C MET A 203 -39.72 18.93 37.77
N GLY A 204 -38.85 18.20 37.04
CA GLY A 204 -38.33 18.58 35.71
C GLY A 204 -38.17 17.41 34.72
N ARG A 205 -39.01 16.37 34.82
CA ARG A 205 -38.80 15.10 34.09
C ARG A 205 -39.44 15.11 32.69
N ARG A 206 -38.76 15.66 31.66
CA ARG A 206 -38.95 15.34 30.21
C ARG A 206 -38.00 16.10 29.25
N ALA A 207 -36.73 15.66 29.16
CA ALA A 207 -35.79 15.98 28.07
C ALA A 207 -34.74 14.87 27.80
N SER A 208 -34.70 13.84 28.64
CA SER A 208 -33.52 13.00 28.88
C SER A 208 -33.29 11.84 27.90
N MET A 209 -33.56 12.04 26.61
CA MET A 209 -33.12 11.12 25.55
C MET A 209 -32.38 11.86 24.44
N THR A 210 -32.96 12.91 23.85
CA THR A 210 -32.25 13.77 22.88
C THR A 210 -30.97 14.37 23.46
N GLU A 211 -31.02 15.00 24.65
CA GLU A 211 -29.82 15.55 25.31
C GLU A 211 -28.73 14.48 25.59
N ARG A 212 -29.12 13.21 25.66
CA ARG A 212 -28.22 12.07 25.91
C ARG A 212 -27.61 11.54 24.62
N GLU A 213 -28.39 11.53 23.55
CA GLU A 213 -27.96 11.21 22.19
C GLU A 213 -27.07 12.33 21.63
N ASP A 214 -27.40 13.60 21.86
CA ASP A 214 -26.58 14.77 21.54
C ASP A 214 -25.24 14.76 22.29
N PHE A 215 -25.24 14.41 23.59
CA PHE A 215 -24.00 14.26 24.36
C PHE A 215 -23.14 13.10 23.84
N ALA A 216 -23.76 11.95 23.53
CA ALA A 216 -23.06 10.81 22.93
C ALA A 216 -22.52 11.14 21.53
N LEU A 217 -23.25 11.93 20.74
CA LEU A 217 -22.83 12.39 19.42
C LEU A 217 -21.68 13.40 19.52
N MET A 218 -21.73 14.37 20.44
CA MET A 218 -20.59 15.25 20.75
C MET A 218 -19.36 14.46 21.21
N GLN A 219 -19.54 13.45 22.05
CA GLN A 219 -18.44 12.62 22.51
C GLN A 219 -17.87 11.76 21.37
N SER A 220 -18.72 11.24 20.48
CA SER A 220 -18.32 10.52 19.27
C SER A 220 -17.58 11.42 18.27
N LEU A 221 -18.04 12.66 18.06
CA LEU A 221 -17.38 13.66 17.23
C LEU A 221 -16.00 14.06 17.79
N LYS A 222 -15.89 14.27 19.10
CA LYS A 222 -14.60 14.57 19.75
C LYS A 222 -13.62 13.38 19.70
N ASN A 223 -14.14 12.15 19.78
CA ASN A 223 -13.35 10.94 19.52
C ASN A 223 -12.92 10.88 18.05
N TRP A 224 -13.81 11.22 17.10
CA TRP A 224 -13.48 11.27 15.68
C TRP A 224 -12.42 12.32 15.34
N GLU A 225 -12.50 13.53 15.89
CA GLU A 225 -11.48 14.58 15.74
C GLU A 225 -10.11 14.12 16.27
N THR A 226 -10.07 13.46 17.43
CA THR A 226 -8.81 12.92 17.98
C THR A 226 -8.28 11.74 17.16
N TRP A 227 -9.15 10.89 16.62
CA TRP A 227 -8.77 9.80 15.72
C TRP A 227 -8.26 10.32 14.36
N GLN A 228 -8.91 11.33 13.77
CA GLN A 228 -8.43 12.01 12.55
C GLN A 228 -7.08 12.69 12.78
N THR A 229 -6.90 13.34 13.93
CA THR A 229 -5.61 13.95 14.31
C THR A 229 -4.51 12.89 14.42
N LEU A 230 -4.80 11.75 15.05
CA LEU A 230 -3.85 10.64 15.19
C LEU A 230 -3.53 9.95 13.85
N ILE A 231 -4.53 9.75 12.98
CA ILE A 231 -4.35 9.25 11.61
C ILE A 231 -3.44 10.21 10.83
N HIS A 232 -3.71 11.52 10.87
CA HIS A 232 -2.89 12.51 10.18
C HIS A 232 -1.46 12.55 10.72
N GLN A 233 -1.28 12.47 12.05
CA GLN A 233 0.03 12.49 12.69
C GLN A 233 0.87 11.23 12.37
N ARG A 234 0.27 10.04 12.31
CA ARG A 234 1.00 8.79 11.99
C ARG A 234 1.15 8.49 10.50
N THR A 235 0.34 9.08 9.61
CA THR A 235 0.34 8.75 8.17
C THR A 235 0.58 9.92 7.22
N GLY A 236 0.53 11.17 7.71
CA GLY A 236 0.54 12.37 6.88
C GLY A 236 -0.76 12.62 6.08
N ILE A 237 -1.72 11.70 6.08
CA ILE A 237 -2.98 11.82 5.32
C ILE A 237 -3.96 12.69 6.11
N SER A 238 -4.32 13.86 5.58
CA SER A 238 -5.23 14.82 6.24
C SER A 238 -6.72 14.44 6.12
N ASP A 239 -7.08 13.63 5.13
CA ASP A 239 -8.45 13.20 4.84
C ASP A 239 -8.69 11.74 5.28
N PRO A 240 -9.54 11.48 6.29
CA PRO A 240 -9.90 10.13 6.72
C PRO A 240 -10.46 9.26 5.59
N ALA A 241 -11.21 9.82 4.63
CA ALA A 241 -11.77 9.03 3.54
C ALA A 241 -10.66 8.43 2.67
N VAL A 242 -9.64 9.23 2.33
CA VAL A 242 -8.45 8.77 1.59
C VAL A 242 -7.61 7.78 2.41
N PHE A 243 -7.61 7.86 3.74
CA PHE A 243 -6.98 6.85 4.60
C PHE A 243 -7.73 5.51 4.55
N PHE A 244 -9.07 5.52 4.72
CA PHE A 244 -9.87 4.29 4.66
C PHE A 244 -9.86 3.66 3.27
N ASP A 245 -10.01 4.46 2.20
CA ASP A 245 -9.85 3.99 0.80
C ASP A 245 -8.51 3.27 0.60
N LYS A 246 -7.41 3.81 1.14
CA LYS A 246 -6.07 3.19 1.01
C LYS A 246 -5.94 1.90 1.81
N PHE A 247 -6.50 1.84 3.02
CA PHE A 247 -6.43 0.64 3.87
C PHE A 247 -7.35 -0.48 3.38
N GLU A 248 -8.59 -0.17 2.99
CA GLU A 248 -9.54 -1.14 2.46
C GLU A 248 -9.08 -1.69 1.09
N ASN A 249 -8.45 -0.85 0.25
CA ASN A 249 -7.82 -1.33 -0.98
C ASN A 249 -6.48 -2.04 -0.78
N GLN A 250 -5.85 -2.06 0.40
CA GLN A 250 -4.59 -2.80 0.61
C GLN A 250 -4.75 -4.28 0.26
N GLY A 251 -5.76 -4.95 0.82
CA GLY A 251 -6.00 -6.38 0.58
C GLY A 251 -6.40 -6.69 -0.87
N ASN A 252 -7.02 -5.74 -1.57
CA ASN A 252 -7.32 -5.85 -3.00
C ASN A 252 -6.05 -5.68 -3.86
N LEU A 253 -5.16 -4.75 -3.49
CA LEU A 253 -3.89 -4.52 -4.17
C LEU A 253 -2.91 -5.69 -3.97
N GLU A 254 -2.84 -6.24 -2.75
CA GLU A 254 -2.04 -7.44 -2.44
C GLU A 254 -2.55 -8.67 -3.23
N ARG A 255 -3.88 -8.83 -3.36
CA ARG A 255 -4.47 -9.86 -4.24
C ARG A 255 -4.11 -9.63 -5.71
N GLN A 256 -4.30 -8.42 -6.24
CA GLN A 256 -3.96 -8.08 -7.63
C GLN A 256 -2.47 -8.29 -7.94
N MET A 257 -1.55 -7.90 -7.05
CA MET A 257 -0.12 -8.17 -7.24
C MET A 257 0.20 -9.67 -7.20
N THR A 258 -0.51 -10.45 -6.38
CA THR A 258 -0.36 -11.92 -6.32
C THR A 258 -0.87 -12.57 -7.61
N GLU A 259 -2.03 -12.15 -8.11
CA GLU A 259 -2.60 -12.59 -9.39
C GLU A 259 -1.68 -12.23 -10.58
N MET A 260 -1.17 -11.00 -10.62
CA MET A 260 -0.20 -10.55 -11.63
C MET A 260 1.10 -11.36 -11.59
N ARG A 261 1.61 -11.70 -10.39
CA ARG A 261 2.78 -12.56 -10.22
C ARG A 261 2.51 -13.97 -10.75
N GLN A 262 1.41 -14.60 -10.36
CA GLN A 262 1.03 -15.92 -10.85
C GLN A 262 0.86 -15.94 -12.38
N ALA A 263 0.24 -14.90 -12.96
CA ALA A 263 0.11 -14.76 -14.41
C ALA A 263 1.47 -14.59 -15.11
N ALA A 264 2.42 -13.87 -14.50
CA ALA A 264 3.79 -13.75 -15.01
C ALA A 264 4.53 -15.09 -14.94
N ASP A 265 4.42 -15.84 -13.84
CA ASP A 265 5.06 -17.14 -13.63
C ASP A 265 4.49 -18.24 -14.53
N ILE A 266 3.19 -18.18 -14.86
CA ILE A 266 2.55 -19.01 -15.89
C ILE A 266 3.12 -18.66 -17.27
N ARG A 267 3.17 -17.36 -17.61
CA ARG A 267 3.66 -16.90 -18.92
C ARG A 267 5.17 -17.10 -19.12
N LEU A 268 5.95 -17.20 -18.04
CA LEU A 268 7.37 -17.59 -18.08
C LEU A 268 7.52 -19.08 -18.40
N ARG A 269 6.69 -19.95 -17.80
CA ARG A 269 6.64 -21.40 -18.11
C ARG A 269 6.22 -21.66 -19.54
N GLN A 270 5.14 -21.03 -20.01
CA GLN A 270 4.68 -21.13 -21.40
C GLN A 270 5.78 -20.75 -22.39
N LEU A 271 6.53 -19.66 -22.16
CA LEU A 271 7.62 -19.26 -23.05
C LEU A 271 8.80 -20.25 -23.05
N LYS A 272 9.07 -20.92 -21.93
CA LYS A 272 10.07 -21.99 -21.84
C LYS A 272 9.61 -23.27 -22.55
N GLU A 273 8.31 -23.60 -22.47
CA GLU A 273 7.71 -24.72 -23.18
C GLU A 273 7.73 -24.47 -24.71
N GLU A 274 7.37 -23.26 -25.14
CA GLU A 274 7.51 -22.83 -26.55
C GLU A 274 8.97 -22.88 -27.04
N GLU A 275 9.94 -22.43 -26.23
CA GLU A 275 11.37 -22.49 -26.54
C GLU A 275 11.82 -23.94 -26.79
N VAL A 276 11.48 -24.88 -25.89
CA VAL A 276 11.82 -26.31 -26.00
C VAL A 276 11.16 -26.96 -27.23
N ILE A 277 9.89 -26.64 -27.51
CA ILE A 277 9.19 -27.16 -28.70
C ILE A 277 9.85 -26.68 -29.99
N VAL A 278 10.23 -25.40 -30.07
CA VAL A 278 10.91 -24.84 -31.26
C VAL A 278 12.35 -25.37 -31.38
N GLU A 279 13.05 -25.59 -30.27
CA GLU A 279 14.38 -26.22 -30.26
C GLU A 279 14.34 -27.65 -30.80
N GLN A 280 13.39 -28.46 -30.33
CA GLN A 280 13.16 -29.82 -30.85
C GLN A 280 12.77 -29.81 -32.34
N ALA A 281 11.96 -28.84 -32.78
CA ALA A 281 11.60 -28.71 -34.20
C ALA A 281 12.80 -28.31 -35.07
N VAL A 282 13.68 -27.41 -34.61
CA VAL A 282 14.95 -27.08 -35.28
C VAL A 282 15.84 -28.32 -35.38
N GLU A 283 15.96 -29.11 -34.31
CA GLU A 283 16.82 -30.29 -34.28
C GLU A 283 16.28 -31.43 -35.16
N GLN A 284 14.97 -31.71 -35.13
CA GLN A 284 14.35 -32.67 -36.07
C GLN A 284 14.49 -32.22 -37.54
N SER A 285 14.33 -30.92 -37.82
CA SER A 285 14.52 -30.37 -39.16
C SER A 285 15.98 -30.47 -39.62
N ARG A 286 16.96 -30.28 -38.71
CA ARG A 286 18.38 -30.52 -38.97
C ARG A 286 18.67 -31.98 -39.30
N TYR A 287 18.16 -32.95 -38.53
CA TYR A 287 18.36 -34.37 -38.82
C TYR A 287 17.75 -34.76 -40.18
N SER A 288 16.55 -34.25 -40.50
CA SER A 288 15.91 -34.46 -41.80
C SER A 288 16.72 -33.84 -42.96
N ALA A 289 17.20 -32.61 -42.80
CA ALA A 289 18.02 -31.92 -43.79
C ALA A 289 19.38 -32.61 -44.03
N GLN A 290 20.01 -33.09 -42.95
CA GLN A 290 21.26 -33.85 -43.02
C GLN A 290 21.08 -35.21 -43.69
N ALA A 291 19.98 -35.92 -43.40
CA ALA A 291 19.63 -37.18 -44.07
C ALA A 291 19.31 -36.99 -45.56
N ALA A 292 18.71 -35.85 -45.94
CA ALA A 292 18.42 -35.49 -47.33
C ALA A 292 19.63 -34.89 -48.09
N GLY A 293 20.73 -34.57 -47.41
CA GLY A 293 21.92 -33.93 -48.02
C GLY A 293 21.68 -32.49 -48.51
N LEU A 294 20.64 -31.80 -48.01
CA LEU A 294 20.19 -30.51 -48.52
C LEU A 294 20.07 -29.47 -47.40
N ASN A 295 20.69 -28.30 -47.59
CA ASN A 295 20.51 -27.15 -46.71
C ASN A 295 19.11 -26.54 -46.89
N SER A 296 18.12 -27.04 -46.17
CA SER A 296 16.75 -26.52 -46.21
C SER A 296 16.66 -25.09 -45.67
N GLY A 297 16.02 -24.20 -46.43
CA GLY A 297 15.67 -22.85 -45.97
C GLY A 297 14.65 -22.83 -44.82
N GLU A 298 14.00 -23.95 -44.55
CA GLU A 298 13.10 -24.15 -43.41
C GLU A 298 13.87 -24.21 -42.09
N VAL A 299 14.99 -24.95 -42.04
CA VAL A 299 15.90 -24.98 -40.87
C VAL A 299 16.33 -23.57 -40.51
N ARG A 300 16.65 -22.73 -41.49
CA ARG A 300 17.02 -21.33 -41.27
C ARG A 300 15.88 -20.49 -40.68
N LYS A 301 14.65 -20.62 -41.20
CA LYS A 301 13.47 -19.93 -40.63
C LYS A 301 13.20 -20.37 -39.18
N LEU A 302 13.26 -21.67 -38.90
CA LEU A 302 13.10 -22.20 -37.55
C LEU A 302 14.23 -21.73 -36.61
N GLN A 303 15.47 -21.63 -37.10
CA GLN A 303 16.61 -21.08 -36.36
C GLN A 303 16.41 -19.59 -36.00
N GLU A 304 15.87 -18.79 -36.93
CA GLU A 304 15.54 -17.37 -36.71
C GLU A 304 14.38 -17.20 -35.71
N ILE A 305 13.36 -18.07 -35.76
CA ILE A 305 12.26 -18.13 -34.77
C ILE A 305 12.79 -18.54 -33.39
N LEU A 306 13.64 -19.56 -33.31
CA LEU A 306 14.27 -20.02 -32.07
C LEU A 306 15.06 -18.89 -31.41
N SER A 307 15.91 -18.20 -32.17
CA SER A 307 16.71 -17.07 -31.67
C SER A 307 15.84 -15.94 -31.10
N SER A 308 14.70 -15.64 -31.75
CA SER A 308 13.72 -14.67 -31.25
C SER A 308 13.06 -15.14 -29.94
N LYS A 309 12.63 -16.40 -29.85
CA LYS A 309 12.04 -16.99 -28.63
C LYS A 309 13.05 -17.01 -27.46
N GLN A 310 14.28 -17.47 -27.71
CA GLN A 310 15.38 -17.47 -26.74
C GLN A 310 15.68 -16.06 -26.21
N SER A 311 15.71 -15.04 -27.09
CA SER A 311 15.90 -13.64 -26.69
C SER A 311 14.76 -13.13 -25.80
N LEU A 312 13.51 -13.43 -26.15
CA LEU A 312 12.32 -13.04 -25.37
C LEU A 312 12.24 -13.74 -24.01
N TYR A 313 12.55 -15.04 -23.96
CA TYR A 313 12.62 -15.79 -22.71
C TYR A 313 13.74 -15.25 -21.81
N LYS A 314 14.96 -15.08 -22.36
CA LYS A 314 16.11 -14.53 -21.63
C LYS A 314 15.79 -13.16 -21.03
N HIS A 315 15.29 -12.20 -21.81
CA HIS A 315 14.98 -10.85 -21.30
C HIS A 315 13.88 -10.87 -20.21
N LYS A 316 12.88 -11.75 -20.31
CA LYS A 316 11.89 -11.91 -19.24
C LYS A 316 12.48 -12.56 -17.99
N LYS A 317 13.32 -13.58 -18.15
CA LYS A 317 14.01 -14.23 -17.05
C LYS A 317 14.94 -13.25 -16.33
N GLU A 318 15.73 -12.46 -17.05
CA GLU A 318 16.58 -11.42 -16.46
C GLU A 318 15.77 -10.41 -15.64
N ARG A 319 14.55 -10.06 -16.08
CA ARG A 319 13.63 -9.24 -15.29
C ARG A 319 13.08 -9.95 -14.03
N THR A 320 12.74 -11.23 -14.09
CA THR A 320 12.30 -11.97 -12.89
C THR A 320 13.43 -12.16 -11.90
N ASP A 321 14.62 -12.53 -12.39
CA ASP A 321 15.82 -12.76 -11.57
C ASP A 321 16.28 -11.45 -10.89
N VAL A 322 16.12 -10.28 -11.54
CA VAL A 322 16.38 -8.97 -10.92
C VAL A 322 15.31 -8.59 -9.89
N ALA A 323 14.02 -8.85 -10.17
CA ALA A 323 12.94 -8.59 -9.22
C ALA A 323 13.06 -9.47 -7.96
N GLU A 324 13.45 -10.74 -8.11
CA GLU A 324 13.69 -11.65 -7.00
C GLU A 324 14.89 -11.19 -6.16
N LYS A 325 16.02 -10.85 -6.79
CA LYS A 325 17.21 -10.30 -6.09
C LYS A 325 16.91 -9.01 -5.34
N LEU A 326 16.07 -8.14 -5.90
CA LEU A 326 15.60 -6.94 -5.21
C LEU A 326 14.79 -7.32 -3.96
N GLY A 327 13.83 -8.25 -4.09
CA GLY A 327 13.04 -8.77 -2.96
C GLY A 327 13.90 -9.40 -1.86
N GLN A 328 14.86 -10.25 -2.23
CA GLN A 328 15.83 -10.87 -1.30
C GLN A 328 16.70 -9.80 -0.59
N THR A 329 17.13 -8.77 -1.32
CA THR A 329 17.93 -7.65 -0.78
C THR A 329 17.11 -6.79 0.17
N SER A 330 15.86 -6.48 -0.17
CA SER A 330 14.92 -5.77 0.70
C SER A 330 14.60 -6.55 1.97
N LEU A 331 14.37 -7.87 1.87
CA LEU A 331 14.13 -8.74 3.03
C LEU A 331 15.38 -8.83 3.92
N SER A 332 16.58 -8.94 3.33
CA SER A 332 17.85 -8.90 4.08
C SER A 332 18.06 -7.56 4.80
N GLY A 333 17.73 -6.44 4.16
CA GLY A 333 17.81 -5.11 4.78
C GLY A 333 16.80 -4.93 5.91
N LEU A 334 15.56 -5.40 5.73
CA LEU A 334 14.53 -5.37 6.77
C LEU A 334 14.87 -6.29 7.95
N LYS A 335 15.44 -7.48 7.71
CA LYS A 335 15.95 -8.33 8.78
C LYS A 335 17.04 -7.60 9.58
N HIS A 336 17.98 -6.93 8.92
CA HIS A 336 19.00 -6.16 9.63
C HIS A 336 18.40 -5.03 10.50
N VAL A 337 17.29 -4.41 10.07
CA VAL A 337 16.54 -3.46 10.91
C VAL A 337 15.88 -4.15 12.11
N CYS A 338 15.28 -5.34 11.95
CA CYS A 338 14.79 -6.14 13.06
C CYS A 338 15.91 -6.51 14.05
N ASP A 339 17.08 -6.93 13.55
CA ASP A 339 18.25 -7.27 14.37
C ASP A 339 18.73 -6.04 15.20
N ILE A 340 18.77 -4.84 14.59
CA ILE A 340 19.12 -3.57 15.26
C ILE A 340 18.09 -3.19 16.34
N LEU A 341 16.81 -3.45 16.09
CA LEU A 341 15.72 -3.18 17.03
C LEU A 341 15.58 -4.27 18.11
N GLY A 342 16.38 -5.34 18.10
CA GLY A 342 16.27 -6.44 19.06
C GLY A 342 15.00 -7.28 18.90
N MET A 343 14.37 -7.24 17.73
CA MET A 343 13.19 -8.02 17.39
C MET A 343 13.56 -9.50 17.16
N PRO A 344 12.64 -10.47 17.38
CA PRO A 344 12.90 -11.87 17.06
C PRO A 344 13.21 -12.07 15.57
N GLU A 345 14.04 -13.07 15.25
CA GLU A 345 14.41 -13.37 13.86
C GLU A 345 13.17 -13.62 13.00
N VAL A 346 13.13 -12.95 11.85
CA VAL A 346 12.06 -13.10 10.86
C VAL A 346 12.25 -14.38 10.05
N ASP A 347 11.18 -15.18 9.94
CA ASP A 347 11.16 -16.39 9.13
C ASP A 347 11.19 -16.09 7.63
N LYS A 348 11.73 -17.05 6.86
CA LYS A 348 11.88 -16.91 5.39
C LYS A 348 10.56 -16.87 4.62
N GLU A 349 9.46 -17.23 5.27
CA GLU A 349 8.11 -17.26 4.68
C GLU A 349 7.28 -16.02 5.07
N THR A 350 7.75 -15.18 6.00
CA THR A 350 7.08 -13.94 6.40
C THR A 350 7.06 -12.92 5.25
N VAL A 351 5.89 -12.35 4.96
CA VAL A 351 5.72 -11.39 3.85
C VAL A 351 6.32 -10.04 4.21
N ILE A 352 7.03 -9.40 3.27
CA ILE A 352 7.71 -8.10 3.48
C ILE A 352 6.82 -7.02 4.12
N SER A 353 5.53 -6.95 3.77
CA SER A 353 4.57 -6.00 4.37
C SER A 353 4.29 -6.27 5.85
N GLU A 354 4.35 -7.53 6.29
CA GLU A 354 4.21 -7.94 7.69
C GLU A 354 5.47 -7.61 8.50
N ILE A 355 6.66 -7.79 7.91
CA ILE A 355 7.93 -7.34 8.52
C ILE A 355 7.90 -5.82 8.76
N ILE A 356 7.49 -5.06 7.75
CA ILE A 356 7.36 -3.59 7.85
C ILE A 356 6.33 -3.19 8.91
N ARG A 357 5.17 -3.85 8.97
CA ARG A 357 4.15 -3.61 10.00
C ARG A 357 4.70 -3.87 11.41
N ASN A 358 5.45 -4.95 11.60
CA ASN A 358 6.02 -5.31 12.90
C ASN A 358 7.10 -4.29 13.32
N ILE A 359 7.97 -3.87 12.39
CA ILE A 359 8.96 -2.79 12.62
C ILE A 359 8.25 -1.48 13.01
N MET A 360 7.19 -1.10 12.30
CA MET A 360 6.41 0.11 12.61
C MET A 360 5.78 0.04 14.01
N GLN A 361 5.17 -1.08 14.39
CA GLN A 361 4.60 -1.27 15.73
C GLN A 361 5.67 -1.18 16.83
N TYR A 362 6.86 -1.73 16.59
CA TYR A 362 7.96 -1.67 17.55
C TYR A 362 8.53 -0.23 17.68
N LEU A 363 8.64 0.50 16.57
CA LEU A 363 9.02 1.91 16.57
C LEU A 363 7.98 2.80 17.26
N ASP A 364 6.68 2.57 17.05
CA ASP A 364 5.61 3.28 17.75
C ASP A 364 5.72 3.10 19.27
N VAL A 365 5.99 1.88 19.75
CA VAL A 365 6.20 1.60 21.19
C VAL A 365 7.45 2.32 21.72
N LEU A 366 8.57 2.29 21.00
CA LEU A 366 9.79 3.00 21.40
C LEU A 366 9.62 4.53 21.42
N ILE A 367 8.78 5.08 20.54
CA ILE A 367 8.42 6.50 20.53
C ILE A 367 7.54 6.83 21.74
N GLU A 368 6.51 6.02 22.03
CA GLU A 368 5.65 6.21 23.20
C GLU A 368 6.42 6.08 24.53
N GLU A 369 7.35 5.13 24.64
CA GLU A 369 8.23 4.98 25.81
C GLU A 369 9.19 6.18 25.95
N LYS A 370 9.77 6.66 24.86
CA LYS A 370 10.61 7.87 24.85
C LYS A 370 9.82 9.10 25.28
N ASP A 371 8.64 9.32 24.71
CA ASP A 371 7.79 10.49 25.00
C ASP A 371 7.32 10.49 26.46
N ASN A 372 6.97 9.31 27.00
CA ASN A 372 6.68 9.15 28.42
C ASN A 372 7.90 9.41 29.32
N ASN A 373 9.11 8.97 28.93
CA ASN A 373 10.33 9.29 29.66
C ASN A 373 10.69 10.79 29.63
N THR A 374 10.41 11.50 28.52
CA THR A 374 10.52 12.97 28.50
C THR A 374 9.49 13.65 29.40
N ARG A 375 8.23 13.18 29.45
CA ARG A 375 7.22 13.71 30.38
C ARG A 375 7.61 13.48 31.84
N ASN A 376 8.06 12.28 32.18
CA ASN A 376 8.50 11.95 33.54
C ASN A 376 9.65 12.86 33.98
N THR A 377 10.63 13.11 33.12
CA THR A 377 11.75 14.02 33.43
C THR A 377 11.35 15.51 33.43
N GLU A 378 10.34 15.93 32.67
CA GLU A 378 9.74 17.26 32.80
C GLU A 378 8.93 17.43 34.10
N GLU A 379 8.20 16.40 34.53
CA GLU A 379 7.47 16.40 35.81
C GLU A 379 8.42 16.38 37.02
N GLU A 380 9.49 15.57 37.00
CA GLU A 380 10.53 15.59 38.04
C GLU A 380 11.20 16.98 38.15
N ASN A 381 11.48 17.65 37.02
CA ASN A 381 12.01 19.02 37.03
C ASN A 381 10.99 20.06 37.53
N GLN A 382 9.69 19.88 37.27
CA GLN A 382 8.62 20.72 37.84
C GLN A 382 8.42 20.49 39.35
N ILE A 383 8.62 19.26 39.84
CA ILE A 383 8.63 18.94 41.26
C ILE A 383 9.87 19.54 41.94
N ALA A 384 11.05 19.42 41.33
CA ALA A 384 12.30 20.00 41.83
C ALA A 384 12.29 21.54 41.90
N THR A 385 11.56 22.21 40.99
CA THR A 385 11.38 23.67 41.02
C THR A 385 10.26 24.15 41.94
N ARG A 386 9.32 23.27 42.33
CA ARG A 386 8.36 23.52 43.43
C ARG A 386 8.99 23.26 44.79
N GLY A 387 9.91 24.14 45.18
CA GLY A 387 10.45 24.19 46.55
C GLY A 387 9.36 24.26 47.62
N PRO A 388 9.61 23.76 48.85
CA PRO A 388 8.58 23.59 49.86
C PRO A 388 7.93 24.92 50.26
N ALA A 389 6.61 25.01 50.08
CA ALA A 389 5.84 26.20 50.43
C ALA A 389 5.90 26.45 51.94
N MET A 390 6.59 27.53 52.35
CA MET A 390 6.65 27.93 53.76
C MET A 390 5.26 28.35 54.24
N ALA A 391 4.71 27.60 55.19
CA ALA A 391 3.53 28.01 55.93
C ALA A 391 3.90 29.19 56.84
N THR A 392 3.47 30.40 56.47
CA THR A 392 3.58 31.61 57.29
C THR A 392 2.48 31.62 58.37
N PRO A 393 2.82 31.94 59.64
CA PRO A 393 1.86 32.03 60.75
C PRO A 393 1.05 33.34 60.76
#